data_AF-A0A7W5DLH9-F1
#
_entry.id   AF-A0A7W5DLH9-F1
#
_cell.length_a   1.000
_cell.length_b   1.000
_cell.length_c   1.000
_cell.angle_alpha   90.00
_cell.angle_beta   90.00
_cell.angle_gamma   90.00
#
_symmetry.space_group_name_H-M   'P 1'
#
loop_
_entity.id
_entity.type
_entity.pdbx_description
1 polymer ?
#
loop_
_entity_poly.entity_id
_entity_poly.type
_entity_poly.pdbx_seq_one_letter_code
_entity_poly.pdbx_strand_id
1 'polypeptide(L)' 'MPKSGPKQARVEPIREAQDQNLPVIGWHVIDETDPENEIAVSEHDTEAEAIRAAEAYEQREE' A
#
# COMPACT_ATOMS: atom_id res chain seq x y z
N MET A 1 -20.33 13.82 8.45
CA MET A 1 -19.05 14.38 7.97
C MET A 1 -18.46 13.33 7.05
N PRO A 2 -18.09 13.64 5.80
CA PRO A 2 -17.42 12.64 4.97
C PRO A 2 -16.11 12.29 5.68
N LYS A 3 -15.99 11.04 6.14
CA LYS A 3 -14.78 10.52 6.78
C LYS A 3 -13.81 10.09 5.69
N SER A 4 -13.21 11.02 4.96
CA SER A 4 -12.06 10.66 4.11
C SER A 4 -11.20 11.89 3.98
N GLY A 5 -9.98 11.81 4.52
CA GLY A 5 -8.92 12.76 4.21
C GLY A 5 -8.49 12.64 2.74
N PRO A 6 -7.40 13.30 2.33
CA PRO A 6 -6.76 12.99 1.05
C PRO A 6 -6.47 11.48 0.97
N LYS A 7 -6.52 10.89 -0.23
CA LYS A 7 -6.15 9.48 -0.40
C LYS A 7 -4.73 9.27 0.11
N GLN A 8 -4.54 8.26 0.94
CA GLN A 8 -3.24 7.88 1.48
C GLN A 8 -2.97 6.41 1.19
N ALA A 9 -1.76 6.09 0.76
CA ALA A 9 -1.34 4.73 0.51
C ALA A 9 0.03 4.43 1.11
N ARG A 10 0.15 3.27 1.74
CA ARG A 10 1.39 2.76 2.32
C ARG A 10 1.87 1.55 1.54
N VAL A 11 3.19 1.46 1.38
CA VAL A 11 3.83 0.28 0.76
C VAL A 11 4.26 -0.69 1.87
N GLU A 12 3.82 -1.94 1.78
CA GLU A 12 4.19 -3.00 2.72
C GLU A 12 4.88 -4.18 2.03
N PRO A 13 6.00 -4.69 2.57
CA PRO A 13 6.69 -5.87 2.04
C PRO A 13 5.93 -7.16 2.34
N ILE A 14 5.76 -8.00 1.32
CA ILE A 14 5.19 -9.35 1.43
C ILE A 14 6.30 -10.34 1.73
N ARG A 15 6.04 -11.22 2.70
CA ARG A 15 6.93 -12.33 3.10
C ARG A 15 6.09 -13.59 3.26
N GLU A 16 6.70 -14.75 3.01
CA GLU A 16 6.03 -16.06 3.15
C GLU A 16 5.52 -16.32 4.59
N ALA A 17 6.09 -15.65 5.58
CA ALA A 17 5.62 -15.64 6.97
C ALA A 17 5.83 -14.25 7.60
N GLN A 18 5.25 -14.01 8.77
CA GLN A 18 5.42 -12.77 9.56
C GLN A 18 6.83 -12.61 10.17
N ASP A 19 7.85 -13.25 9.60
CA ASP A 19 9.23 -13.16 10.05
C ASP A 19 9.96 -12.07 9.25
N GLN A 20 10.41 -11.03 9.95
CA GLN A 20 11.12 -9.88 9.35
C GLN A 20 12.49 -10.25 8.76
N ASN A 21 13.06 -11.41 9.11
CA ASN A 21 14.33 -11.88 8.59
C ASN A 21 14.18 -12.62 7.25
N LEU A 22 12.95 -12.95 6.83
CA LEU A 22 12.71 -13.60 5.55
C LEU A 22 12.86 -12.61 4.38
N PRO A 23 13.29 -13.12 3.21
CA PRO A 23 13.36 -12.30 2.00
C PRO A 23 11.98 -11.76 1.64
N VAL A 24 11.96 -10.54 1.12
CA VAL A 24 10.76 -9.93 0.54
C VAL A 24 10.48 -10.62 -0.79
N ILE A 25 9.27 -11.14 -0.94
CA ILE A 25 8.81 -11.85 -2.16
C ILE A 25 7.91 -10.98 -3.03
N GLY A 26 7.50 -9.81 -2.54
CA GLY A 26 6.65 -8.85 -3.25
C GLY A 26 6.30 -7.66 -2.37
N TRP A 27 5.48 -6.75 -2.88
CA TRP A 27 5.12 -5.50 -2.20
C TRP A 27 3.64 -5.19 -2.41
N HIS A 28 2.91 -4.96 -1.32
CA HIS A 28 1.54 -4.44 -1.34
C HIS A 28 1.53 -2.93 -1.30
N VAL A 29 0.58 -2.35 -2.02
CA VAL A 29 0.12 -0.98 -1.80
C VAL A 29 -1.19 -1.10 -1.04
N ILE A 30 -1.23 -0.53 0.17
CA ILE A 30 -2.37 -0.57 1.06
C ILE A 30 -2.98 0.83 1.11
N ASP A 31 -4.27 0.93 0.83
CA ASP A 31 -5.04 2.15 1.08
C ASP A 31 -5.26 2.30 2.59
N GLU A 32 -4.74 3.38 3.16
CA GLU A 32 -4.88 3.73 4.58
C GLU A 32 -5.69 5.03 4.77
N THR A 33 -6.43 5.45 3.74
CA THR A 33 -7.30 6.64 3.78
C THR A 33 -8.34 6.53 4.91
N ASP A 34 -8.82 5.31 5.18
CA ASP A 34 -9.59 4.98 6.37
C ASP A 34 -8.78 4.03 7.27
N PRO A 35 -8.28 4.48 8.44
CA PRO A 35 -7.51 3.64 9.33
C PRO A 35 -8.33 2.49 9.96
N GLU A 36 -9.66 2.56 9.90
CA GLU A 36 -10.54 1.46 10.34
C GLU A 36 -10.72 0.40 9.23
N ASN A 37 -10.28 0.68 7.99
CA ASN A 37 -10.49 -0.16 6.81
C ASN A 37 -9.29 -0.12 5.85
N GLU A 38 -8.12 -0.52 6.34
CA GLU A 38 -6.93 -0.68 5.51
C GLU A 38 -7.10 -1.87 4.54
N ILE A 39 -6.93 -1.64 3.24
CA ILE A 39 -7.06 -2.68 2.20
C ILE A 39 -5.89 -2.67 1.22
N ALA A 40 -5.39 -3.85 0.85
CA ALA A 40 -4.42 -3.97 -0.23
C ALA A 40 -5.11 -3.68 -1.58
N VAL A 41 -4.69 -2.61 -2.25
CA VAL A 41 -5.24 -2.16 -3.53
C VAL A 41 -4.42 -2.66 -4.73
N SER A 42 -3.15 -3.02 -4.53
CA SER A 42 -2.32 -3.65 -5.57
C SER A 42 -1.12 -4.39 -4.98
N GLU A 43 -0.54 -5.29 -5.78
CA GLU A 43 0.66 -6.07 -5.48
C GLU A 43 1.68 -5.94 -6.62
N HIS A 44 2.96 -5.83 -6.28
CA HIS A 44 4.06 -5.63 -7.23
C HIS A 44 5.29 -6.47 -6.85
N ASP A 45 6.08 -6.85 -7.84
CA ASP A 45 7.32 -7.63 -7.61
C ASP A 45 8.43 -6.77 -7.03
N THR A 46 8.45 -5.47 -7.33
CA THR A 46 9.51 -4.54 -6.91
C THR A 46 8.99 -3.38 -6.06
N GLU A 47 9.81 -2.93 -5.10
CA GLU A 47 9.49 -1.80 -4.23
C GLU A 47 9.24 -0.52 -5.04
N ALA A 48 10.04 -0.29 -6.07
CA ALA A 48 9.92 0.89 -6.92
C ALA A 48 8.62 0.93 -7.74
N GLU A 49 8.05 -0.22 -8.08
CA GLU A 49 6.73 -0.29 -8.72
C GLU A 49 5.62 0.00 -7.70
N ALA A 50 5.70 -0.58 -6.51
CA ALA A 50 4.75 -0.32 -5.44
C ALA A 50 4.74 1.15 -5.00
N ILE A 51 5.92 1.78 -4.85
CA ILE A 51 6.02 3.21 -4.52
C ILE A 51 5.35 4.07 -5.59
N ARG A 52 5.66 3.85 -6.87
CA ARG A 52 5.04 4.60 -7.98
C ARG A 52 3.52 4.41 -8.02
N ALA A 53 3.05 3.20 -7.72
CA ALA A 53 1.62 2.90 -7.66
C ALA A 53 0.94 3.60 -6.46
N ALA A 54 1.60 3.64 -5.29
CA ALA A 54 1.12 4.38 -4.12
C ALA A 54 1.04 5.88 -4.41
N GLU A 55 2.11 6.48 -4.94
CA GLU A 55 2.12 7.90 -5.31
C GLU A 55 1.02 8.24 -6.34
N ALA A 56 0.80 7.36 -7.32
CA ALA A 56 -0.26 7.53 -8.31
C ALA A 56 -1.67 7.35 -7.71
N TYR A 57 -1.81 6.52 -6.68
CA TYR A 57 -3.06 6.34 -5.94
C TYR A 57 -3.44 7.61 -5.18
N GLU A 58 -2.47 8.20 -4.48
CA GLU A 58 -2.65 9.44 -3.71
C GLU A 58 -2.94 10.65 -4.61
N GLN A 59 -2.29 10.72 -5.78
CA GLN A 59 -2.48 11.80 -6.76
C GLN A 59 -3.78 11.72 -7.55
N ARG A 60 -4.54 10.62 -7.47
CA ARG A 60 -5.88 10.56 -8.07
C ARG A 60 -6.86 11.40 -7.27
N GLU A 61 -6.86 12.70 -7.53
CA GLU A 61 -7.96 13.59 -7.19
C GLU A 61 -9.23 13.07 -7.89
N GLU A 62 -10.35 12.99 -7.15
CA GLU A 62 -11.68 12.70 -7.71
C GLU A 62 -12.25 13.91 -8.46
#